data_AF-A0AAV6LW03-F1
#
_entry.id   AF-A0AAV6LW03-F1
#
_cell.length_a   1.000
_cell.length_b   1.000
_cell.length_c   1.000
_cell.angle_alpha   90.00
_cell.angle_beta   90.00
_cell.angle_gamma   90.00
#
_symmetry.space_group_name_H-M   'P 1'
#
loop_
_entity.id
_entity.type
_entity.pdbx_description
1 polymer ?
#
loop_
_entity_poly.entity_id
_entity_poly.type
_entity_poly.pdbx_seq_one_letter_code
_entity_poly.pdbx_strand_id
1 'polypeptide(L)'
;MQSVSSSFAARFHENGDVEDSRWSDHASGDSDDDSEVRSMTAKGISYLCSELLELKAESNGDFHRIIISSCISFSRAFEKVKAMQQDLMDLKSNISTQTKLVKDLLDGMDLDIESDETVDSTLQASEYSGISCLIELEAHIYEVSNTLDTLICANKINEALEIVKLEDENLQRLKVEEEHHSFDLVMLYDCVISDKKAKIMLRLAQETPGRGRD
;
A
#
# COMPACT_ATOMS: atom_id res chain seq x y z
N MET A 1 -10.75 17.50 16.63
CA MET A 1 -11.79 18.02 17.54
C MET A 1 -12.17 19.41 17.07
N GLN A 2 -13.28 19.55 16.34
CA GLN A 2 -13.96 20.84 16.18
C GLN A 2 -15.46 20.57 16.29
N SER A 3 -16.06 21.24 17.26
CA SER A 3 -17.43 21.08 17.69
C SER A 3 -18.40 21.58 16.62
N VAL A 4 -19.28 20.70 16.15
CA VAL A 4 -20.50 21.06 15.42
C VAL A 4 -21.46 21.67 16.43
N SER A 5 -21.50 23.01 16.47
CA SER A 5 -22.35 23.77 17.38
C SER A 5 -23.77 23.83 16.82
N SER A 6 -24.71 23.37 17.65
CA SER A 6 -26.15 23.27 17.41
C SER A 6 -26.79 24.62 17.11
N SER A 7 -27.20 24.86 15.86
CA SER A 7 -28.06 25.99 15.46
C SER A 7 -29.54 25.61 15.34
N PHE A 8 -29.88 24.33 15.48
CA PHE A 8 -31.24 23.82 15.22
C PHE A 8 -32.23 24.16 16.35
N ALA A 9 -31.76 24.30 17.59
CA ALA A 9 -32.64 24.50 18.75
C ALA A 9 -33.08 25.96 18.99
N ALA A 10 -32.44 26.95 18.34
CA ALA A 10 -32.62 28.35 18.70
C ALA A 10 -33.80 29.07 18.00
N ARG A 11 -34.39 28.48 16.95
CA ARG A 11 -35.40 29.17 16.12
C ARG A 11 -36.86 28.94 16.51
N PHE A 12 -37.12 28.15 17.56
CA PHE A 12 -38.49 27.83 17.99
C PHE A 12 -39.12 28.85 18.95
N HIS A 13 -38.44 29.95 19.31
CA HIS A 13 -38.90 30.87 20.36
C HIS A 13 -39.24 32.29 19.92
N GLU A 14 -39.12 32.63 18.64
CA GLU A 14 -39.31 34.00 18.16
C GLU A 14 -40.41 34.05 17.10
N ASN A 15 -41.67 33.86 17.53
CA ASN A 15 -42.87 34.42 16.89
C ASN A 15 -44.08 34.19 17.81
N GLY A 16 -44.05 34.88 18.95
CA GLY A 16 -45.23 35.14 19.78
C GLY A 16 -45.78 36.54 19.47
N ASP A 17 -47.10 36.64 19.60
CA ASP A 17 -47.91 37.85 19.84
C ASP A 17 -48.21 38.80 18.69
N VAL A 18 -49.39 38.60 18.08
CA VAL A 18 -50.32 39.69 17.77
C VAL A 18 -51.72 39.27 18.21
N GLU A 19 -52.14 39.74 19.39
CA GLU A 19 -53.55 39.74 19.78
C GLU A 19 -54.30 40.83 18.99
N ASP A 20 -55.49 40.50 18.47
CA ASP A 20 -56.54 41.49 18.25
C ASP A 20 -57.89 40.91 18.69
N SER A 21 -58.50 41.56 19.68
CA SER A 21 -59.75 41.16 20.31
C SER A 21 -60.95 41.71 19.55
N ARG A 22 -61.91 40.85 19.16
CA ARG A 22 -63.29 41.29 18.93
C ARG A 22 -64.31 40.15 19.08
N TRP A 23 -65.10 40.23 20.14
CA TRP A 23 -66.29 39.40 20.41
C TRP A 23 -67.32 39.47 19.27
N SER A 24 -67.80 38.31 18.82
CA SER A 24 -69.22 38.11 18.48
C SER A 24 -69.57 36.63 18.51
N ASP A 25 -70.53 36.27 19.38
CA ASP A 25 -71.19 34.97 19.42
C ASP A 25 -71.89 34.66 18.08
N HIS A 26 -71.79 33.40 17.61
CA HIS A 26 -72.88 32.51 17.22
C HIS A 26 -72.33 31.26 16.53
N ALA A 27 -72.81 30.10 16.99
CA ALA A 27 -72.34 28.77 16.64
C ALA A 27 -72.47 28.41 15.14
N SER A 28 -71.33 28.05 14.54
CA SER A 28 -71.20 27.06 13.46
C SER A 28 -69.80 26.44 13.54
N GLY A 29 -69.53 25.76 14.66
CA GLY A 29 -68.25 25.11 14.94
C GLY A 29 -68.21 23.70 14.38
N ASP A 30 -67.67 23.56 13.17
CA ASP A 30 -67.01 22.32 12.71
C ASP A 30 -66.18 22.54 11.43
N SER A 31 -66.44 23.60 10.66
CA SER A 31 -65.76 23.80 9.37
C SER A 31 -64.51 24.69 9.40
N ASP A 32 -64.36 25.54 10.43
CA ASP A 32 -63.28 26.53 10.48
C ASP A 32 -61.97 25.93 11.00
N ASP A 33 -62.08 25.08 12.04
CA ASP A 33 -60.96 24.36 12.66
C ASP A 33 -60.28 23.40 11.66
N ASP A 34 -61.09 22.63 10.91
CA ASP A 34 -60.61 21.75 9.83
C ASP A 34 -59.88 22.51 8.71
N SER A 35 -60.26 23.76 8.43
CA SER A 35 -59.63 24.58 7.41
C SER A 35 -58.28 25.15 7.86
N GLU A 36 -58.18 25.53 9.14
CA GLU A 36 -56.96 26.01 9.77
C GLU A 36 -55.94 24.88 9.92
N VAL A 37 -56.37 23.69 10.37
CA VAL A 37 -55.50 22.51 10.50
C VAL A 37 -54.96 22.10 9.12
N ARG A 38 -55.80 22.14 8.06
CA ARG A 38 -55.36 21.90 6.67
C ARG A 38 -54.38 22.96 6.18
N SER A 39 -54.58 24.24 6.53
CA SER A 39 -53.66 25.34 6.20
C SER A 39 -52.30 25.20 6.89
N MET A 40 -52.30 24.85 8.19
CA MET A 40 -51.08 24.59 8.96
C MET A 40 -50.34 23.36 8.44
N THR A 41 -51.08 22.31 8.07
CA THR A 41 -50.52 21.12 7.43
C THR A 41 -49.90 21.46 6.07
N ALA A 42 -50.58 22.27 5.24
CA ALA A 42 -50.05 22.69 3.94
C ALA A 42 -48.80 23.56 4.06
N LYS A 43 -48.76 24.49 5.03
CA LYS A 43 -47.57 25.28 5.36
C LYS A 43 -46.42 24.41 5.84
N GLY A 44 -46.69 23.44 6.70
CA GLY A 44 -45.69 22.47 7.19
C GLY A 44 -45.10 21.62 6.05
N ILE A 45 -45.95 21.11 5.15
CA ILE A 45 -45.49 20.36 3.96
C ILE A 45 -44.64 21.26 3.06
N SER A 46 -45.07 22.51 2.80
CA SER A 46 -44.31 23.45 1.96
C SER A 46 -42.95 23.81 2.56
N TYR A 47 -42.88 24.00 3.87
CA TYR A 47 -41.63 24.27 4.58
C TYR A 47 -40.68 23.07 4.47
N LEU A 48 -41.17 21.86 4.76
CA LEU A 48 -40.39 20.63 4.64
C LEU A 48 -39.86 20.44 3.21
N CYS A 49 -40.68 20.66 2.18
CA CYS A 49 -40.24 20.57 0.79
C CYS A 49 -39.14 21.60 0.47
N SER A 50 -39.21 22.80 1.05
CA SER A 50 -38.19 23.83 0.87
C SER A 50 -36.86 23.42 1.53
N GLU A 51 -36.92 22.89 2.75
CA GLU A 51 -35.75 22.38 3.48
C GLU A 51 -35.10 21.18 2.78
N LEU A 52 -35.91 20.27 2.21
CA LEU A 52 -35.41 19.14 1.41
C LEU A 52 -34.72 19.61 0.12
N LEU A 53 -35.20 20.69 -0.51
CA LEU A 53 -34.55 21.26 -1.68
C LEU A 53 -33.20 21.92 -1.34
N GLU A 54 -33.13 22.62 -0.21
CA GLU A 54 -31.89 23.20 0.29
C GLU A 54 -30.87 22.11 0.63
N LEU A 55 -31.28 21.09 1.39
CA LEU A 55 -30.42 19.95 1.75
C LEU A 55 -29.91 19.22 0.50
N LYS A 56 -30.76 19.04 -0.52
CA LYS A 56 -30.36 18.44 -1.79
C LYS A 56 -29.30 19.29 -2.51
N ALA A 57 -29.47 20.61 -2.52
CA ALA A 57 -28.52 21.51 -3.16
C ALA A 57 -27.15 21.50 -2.45
N GLU A 58 -27.15 21.56 -1.12
CA GLU A 58 -25.93 21.51 -0.30
C GLU A 58 -25.22 20.16 -0.44
N SER A 59 -25.96 19.05 -0.31
CA SER A 59 -25.42 17.70 -0.47
C SER A 59 -24.78 17.49 -1.84
N ASN A 60 -25.39 18.01 -2.91
CA ASN A 60 -24.82 17.90 -4.26
C ASN A 60 -23.53 18.73 -4.40
N GLY A 61 -23.50 19.94 -3.84
CA GLY A 61 -22.31 20.79 -3.85
C GLY A 61 -21.12 20.15 -3.12
N ASP A 62 -21.36 19.60 -1.94
CA ASP A 62 -20.32 18.93 -1.15
C ASP A 62 -19.86 17.63 -1.78
N PHE A 63 -20.79 16.84 -2.34
CA PHE A 63 -20.43 15.64 -3.09
C PHE A 63 -19.50 15.97 -4.27
N HIS A 64 -19.85 16.97 -5.09
CA HIS A 64 -19.01 17.38 -6.21
C HIS A 64 -17.64 17.87 -5.76
N ARG A 65 -17.58 18.66 -4.67
CA ARG A 65 -16.31 19.15 -4.11
C ARG A 65 -15.40 17.99 -3.70
N ILE A 66 -15.95 17.00 -2.99
CA ILE A 66 -15.20 15.82 -2.54
C ILE A 66 -14.69 15.02 -3.75
N ILE A 67 -15.55 14.75 -4.73
CA ILE A 67 -15.17 13.99 -5.93
C ILE A 67 -14.08 14.71 -6.71
N ILE A 68 -14.24 16.01 -7.00
CA ILE A 68 -13.24 16.79 -7.75
C ILE A 68 -11.92 16.84 -6.97
N SER A 69 -11.97 17.11 -5.67
CA SER A 69 -10.77 17.15 -4.82
C SER A 69 -10.06 15.79 -4.79
N SER A 70 -10.81 14.69 -4.70
CA SER A 70 -10.27 13.33 -4.74
C SER A 70 -9.63 13.03 -6.08
N CYS A 71 -10.30 13.35 -7.20
CA CYS A 71 -9.76 13.16 -8.54
C CYS A 71 -8.45 13.94 -8.78
N ILE A 72 -8.38 15.20 -8.32
CA ILE A 72 -7.16 16.02 -8.41
C ILE A 72 -6.04 15.41 -7.56
N SER A 73 -6.36 14.99 -6.32
CA SER A 73 -5.39 14.37 -5.42
C SER A 73 -4.84 13.06 -5.99
N PHE A 74 -5.72 12.23 -6.56
CA PHE A 74 -5.35 10.99 -7.23
C PHE A 74 -4.50 11.24 -8.46
N SER A 75 -4.86 12.19 -9.32
CA SER A 75 -4.06 12.57 -10.49
C SER A 75 -2.66 13.03 -10.09
N ARG A 76 -2.53 13.86 -9.05
CA ARG A 76 -1.23 14.29 -8.54
C ARG A 76 -0.40 13.14 -8.00
N ALA A 77 -1.03 12.20 -7.30
CA ALA A 77 -0.35 10.98 -6.83
C ALA A 77 0.13 10.13 -8.02
N PHE A 78 -0.68 9.99 -9.06
CA PHE A 78 -0.34 9.24 -10.26
C PHE A 78 0.86 9.85 -11.00
N GLU A 79 0.91 11.17 -11.15
CA GLU A 79 2.06 11.85 -11.75
C GLU A 79 3.35 11.64 -10.93
N LYS A 80 3.25 11.63 -9.60
CA LYS A 80 4.40 11.32 -8.74
C LYS A 80 4.89 9.88 -8.95
N VAL A 81 3.97 8.91 -9.03
CA VAL A 81 4.32 7.51 -9.31
C VAL A 81 4.99 7.37 -10.67
N LYS A 82 4.49 8.08 -11.69
CA LYS A 82 5.08 8.09 -13.03
C LYS A 82 6.50 8.67 -13.03
N ALA A 83 6.74 9.75 -12.29
CA ALA A 83 8.09 10.30 -12.12
C ALA A 83 9.03 9.29 -11.44
N MET A 84 8.58 8.65 -10.35
CA MET A 84 9.36 7.60 -9.67
C MET A 84 9.67 6.41 -10.58
N GLN A 85 8.74 6.03 -11.46
CA GLN A 85 8.97 4.98 -12.45
C GLN A 85 10.08 5.37 -13.43
N GLN A 86 10.12 6.63 -13.88
CA GLN A 86 11.20 7.13 -14.73
C GLN A 86 12.54 7.07 -14.00
N ASP A 87 12.61 7.57 -12.76
CA ASP A 87 13.83 7.54 -11.95
C ASP A 87 14.36 6.10 -11.78
N LEU A 88 13.46 5.12 -11.61
CA LEU A 88 13.83 3.71 -11.49
C LEU A 88 14.37 3.13 -12.81
N MET A 89 13.80 3.53 -13.94
CA MET A 89 14.30 3.13 -15.27
C MET A 89 15.69 3.71 -15.53
N ASP A 90 15.92 4.97 -15.15
CA ASP A 90 17.21 5.63 -15.27
C ASP A 90 18.25 4.96 -14.36
N LEU A 91 17.88 4.65 -13.12
CA LEU A 91 18.73 3.91 -12.19
C LEU A 91 19.10 2.52 -12.73
N LYS A 92 18.14 1.79 -13.29
CA LYS A 92 18.37 0.48 -13.92
C LYS A 92 19.37 0.60 -15.09
N SER A 93 19.22 1.62 -15.92
CA SER A 93 20.16 1.88 -17.02
C SER A 93 21.57 2.17 -16.50
N ASN A 94 21.68 2.96 -15.43
CA ASN A 94 22.97 3.28 -14.81
C ASN A 94 23.63 2.04 -14.21
N ILE A 95 22.88 1.21 -13.48
CA ILE A 95 23.38 -0.06 -12.94
C ILE A 95 23.84 -0.96 -14.08
N SER A 96 23.04 -1.14 -15.14
CA SER A 96 23.42 -1.96 -16.28
C SER A 96 24.72 -1.45 -16.96
N THR A 97 24.89 -0.14 -17.04
CA THR A 97 26.11 0.46 -17.59
C THR A 97 27.30 0.22 -16.67
N GLN A 98 27.13 0.39 -15.36
CA GLN A 98 28.18 0.11 -14.38
C GLN A 98 28.57 -1.37 -14.35
N THR A 99 27.60 -2.29 -14.36
CA THR A 99 27.87 -3.73 -14.45
C THR A 99 28.67 -4.06 -15.69
N LYS A 100 28.33 -3.46 -16.85
CA LYS A 100 29.11 -3.64 -18.07
C LYS A 100 30.53 -3.10 -17.93
N LEU A 101 30.71 -1.90 -17.37
CA LEU A 101 32.03 -1.31 -17.16
C LEU A 101 32.90 -2.14 -16.22
N VAL A 102 32.32 -2.67 -15.13
CA VAL A 102 33.02 -3.57 -14.21
C VAL A 102 33.43 -4.85 -14.93
N LYS A 103 32.55 -5.41 -15.75
CA LYS A 103 32.86 -6.58 -16.57
C LYS A 103 33.97 -6.29 -17.59
N ASP A 104 33.87 -5.19 -18.34
CA ASP A 104 34.86 -4.81 -19.35
C ASP A 104 36.24 -4.56 -18.68
N LEU A 105 36.26 -4.00 -17.46
CA LEU A 105 37.48 -3.85 -16.66
C LEU A 105 38.06 -5.20 -16.23
N LEU A 106 37.20 -6.10 -15.75
CA LEU A 106 37.59 -7.45 -15.35
C LEU A 106 38.18 -8.23 -16.53
N ASP A 107 37.49 -8.23 -17.68
CA ASP A 107 37.94 -8.87 -18.92
C ASP A 107 39.26 -8.25 -19.43
N GLY A 108 39.45 -6.93 -19.26
CA GLY A 108 40.68 -6.23 -19.64
C GLY A 108 41.88 -6.59 -18.75
N MET A 109 41.66 -6.78 -17.43
CA MET A 109 42.69 -7.28 -16.53
C MET A 109 43.11 -8.72 -16.86
N ASP A 110 42.15 -9.56 -17.28
CA ASP A 110 42.40 -10.95 -17.70
C ASP A 110 43.34 -11.00 -18.94
N LEU A 111 43.16 -10.07 -19.89
CA LEU A 111 43.98 -9.97 -21.10
C LEU A 111 45.41 -9.42 -20.84
N ASP A 112 45.57 -8.50 -19.88
CA ASP A 112 46.90 -7.97 -19.51
C ASP A 112 47.76 -9.03 -18.80
N ILE A 113 47.14 -10.00 -18.11
CA ILE A 113 47.84 -11.11 -17.44
C ILE A 113 48.35 -12.15 -18.45
N GLU A 114 47.62 -12.41 -19.54
CA GLU A 114 48.10 -13.25 -20.66
C GLU A 114 49.30 -12.61 -21.40
N SER A 115 49.45 -11.29 -21.35
CA SER A 115 50.57 -10.57 -21.98
C SER A 115 51.83 -10.50 -21.11
N ASP A 116 51.73 -10.69 -19.79
CA ASP A 116 52.84 -10.57 -18.84
C ASP A 116 53.15 -11.91 -18.15
N GLU A 117 53.29 -12.96 -18.96
CA GLU A 117 53.74 -14.28 -18.51
C GLU A 117 55.25 -14.22 -18.18
N THR A 118 55.67 -13.53 -17.11
CA THR A 118 56.96 -13.79 -16.41
C THR A 118 57.08 -13.11 -15.03
N VAL A 119 56.15 -13.28 -14.08
CA VAL A 119 56.44 -13.53 -12.63
C VAL A 119 55.16 -13.54 -11.77
N ASP A 120 54.97 -14.61 -11.01
CA ASP A 120 54.04 -14.77 -9.87
C ASP A 120 52.55 -15.13 -10.14
N SER A 121 52.30 -16.08 -11.06
CA SER A 121 50.96 -16.49 -11.50
C SER A 121 50.14 -17.37 -10.53
N THR A 122 50.64 -17.69 -9.32
CA THR A 122 49.94 -18.63 -8.42
C THR A 122 48.96 -17.96 -7.44
N LEU A 123 49.07 -16.64 -7.22
CA LEU A 123 48.22 -15.92 -6.26
C LEU A 123 47.00 -15.23 -6.92
N GLN A 124 47.15 -14.68 -8.14
CA GLN A 124 46.05 -13.97 -8.83
C GLN A 124 44.92 -14.88 -9.35
N ALA A 125 45.24 -16.08 -9.85
CA ALA A 125 44.23 -17.02 -10.37
C ALA A 125 43.25 -17.49 -9.29
N SER A 126 43.65 -17.47 -8.01
CA SER A 126 42.80 -17.81 -6.87
C SER A 126 41.80 -16.70 -6.53
N GLU A 127 42.17 -15.43 -6.70
CA GLU A 127 41.31 -14.28 -6.36
C GLU A 127 40.19 -14.07 -7.40
N TYR A 128 40.47 -14.31 -8.68
CA TYR A 128 39.48 -14.19 -9.76
C TYR A 128 38.37 -15.24 -9.67
N SER A 129 38.73 -16.50 -9.36
CA SER A 129 37.77 -17.57 -9.07
C SER A 129 36.86 -17.21 -7.89
N GLY A 130 37.42 -16.56 -6.86
CA GLY A 130 36.67 -16.06 -5.71
C GLY A 130 35.62 -15.02 -6.10
N ILE A 131 35.96 -14.02 -6.92
CA ILE A 131 35.03 -12.95 -7.32
C ILE A 131 33.85 -13.51 -8.12
N SER A 132 34.09 -14.42 -9.07
CA SER A 132 32.99 -15.06 -9.84
C SER A 132 32.05 -15.84 -8.92
N CYS A 133 32.61 -16.57 -7.95
CA CYS A 133 31.83 -17.32 -6.96
C CYS A 133 30.95 -16.40 -6.09
N LEU A 134 31.44 -15.22 -5.71
CA LEU A 134 30.65 -14.23 -4.96
C LEU A 134 29.47 -13.68 -5.79
N ILE A 135 29.70 -13.37 -7.08
CA ILE A 135 28.66 -12.84 -7.98
C ILE A 135 27.57 -13.90 -8.22
N GLU A 136 27.96 -15.16 -8.43
CA GLU A 136 27.03 -16.28 -8.59
C GLU A 136 26.17 -16.49 -7.34
N LEU A 137 26.81 -16.45 -6.16
CA LEU A 137 26.11 -16.56 -4.88
C LEU A 137 25.12 -15.39 -4.67
N GLU A 138 25.51 -14.15 -4.98
CA GLU A 138 24.64 -12.99 -4.88
C GLU A 138 23.42 -13.10 -5.82
N ALA A 139 23.65 -13.48 -7.08
CA ALA A 139 22.59 -13.71 -8.06
C ALA A 139 21.62 -14.81 -7.59
N HIS A 140 22.16 -15.90 -7.05
CA HIS A 140 21.39 -17.00 -6.50
C HIS A 140 20.51 -16.56 -5.31
N ILE A 141 21.07 -15.79 -4.36
CA ILE A 141 20.30 -15.23 -3.23
C ILE A 141 19.11 -14.39 -3.74
N TYR A 142 19.33 -13.57 -4.77
CA TYR A 142 18.29 -12.74 -5.35
C TYR A 142 17.20 -13.58 -6.05
N GLU A 143 17.58 -14.58 -6.83
CA GLU A 143 16.66 -15.48 -7.52
C GLU A 143 15.79 -16.28 -6.55
N VAL A 144 16.40 -16.85 -5.51
CA VAL A 144 15.70 -17.56 -4.43
C VAL A 144 14.69 -16.63 -3.76
N SER A 145 15.11 -15.41 -3.39
CA SER A 145 14.24 -14.43 -2.74
C SER A 145 13.01 -14.10 -3.59
N ASN A 146 13.20 -13.83 -4.88
CA ASN A 146 12.13 -13.47 -5.81
C ASN A 146 11.18 -14.66 -6.08
N THR A 147 11.73 -15.87 -6.21
CA THR A 147 10.96 -17.11 -6.39
C THR A 147 10.06 -17.36 -5.18
N LEU A 148 10.61 -17.24 -3.98
CA LEU A 148 9.87 -17.42 -2.73
C LEU A 148 8.77 -16.37 -2.55
N ASP A 149 9.05 -15.09 -2.83
CA ASP A 149 8.02 -14.04 -2.79
C ASP A 149 6.87 -14.34 -3.78
N THR A 150 7.20 -14.79 -4.99
CA THR A 150 6.20 -15.17 -6.00
C THR A 150 5.30 -16.31 -5.51
N LEU A 151 5.88 -17.35 -4.90
CA LEU A 151 5.13 -18.50 -4.37
C LEU A 151 4.28 -18.13 -3.15
N ILE A 152 4.82 -17.33 -2.22
CA ILE A 152 4.10 -16.84 -1.04
C ILE A 152 2.90 -15.98 -1.47
N CYS A 153 3.08 -15.11 -2.47
CA CYS A 153 2.00 -14.29 -3.02
C CYS A 153 0.94 -15.14 -3.76
N ALA A 154 1.36 -16.19 -4.47
CA ALA A 154 0.46 -17.13 -5.14
C ALA A 154 -0.21 -18.14 -4.18
N ASN A 155 0.00 -18.02 -2.87
CA ASN A 155 -0.46 -18.95 -1.83
C ASN A 155 -0.03 -20.40 -2.05
N LYS A 156 1.11 -20.61 -2.72
CA LYS A 156 1.72 -21.93 -2.94
C LYS A 156 2.67 -22.27 -1.80
N ILE A 157 2.14 -22.30 -0.58
CA ILE A 157 2.94 -22.35 0.65
C ILE A 157 3.76 -23.65 0.78
N ASN A 158 3.21 -24.78 0.32
CA ASN A 158 3.94 -26.06 0.33
C ASN A 158 5.16 -26.04 -0.60
N GLU A 159 5.04 -25.44 -1.79
CA GLU A 159 6.14 -25.32 -2.75
C GLU A 159 7.22 -24.37 -2.20
N ALA A 160 6.80 -23.24 -1.63
CA ALA A 160 7.70 -22.30 -0.97
C ALA A 160 8.44 -22.93 0.22
N LEU A 161 7.77 -23.81 0.98
CA LEU A 161 8.36 -24.50 2.13
C LEU A 161 9.47 -25.47 1.71
N GLU A 162 9.27 -26.22 0.62
CA GLU A 162 10.28 -27.15 0.12
C GLU A 162 11.53 -26.42 -0.39
N ILE A 163 11.35 -25.30 -1.10
CA ILE A 163 12.47 -24.45 -1.53
C ILE A 163 13.20 -23.86 -0.32
N VAL A 164 12.49 -23.27 0.65
CA VAL A 164 13.15 -22.71 1.84
C VAL A 164 13.93 -23.76 2.61
N LYS A 165 13.46 -25.00 2.72
CA LYS A 165 14.22 -26.07 3.38
C LYS A 165 15.50 -26.41 2.63
N LEU A 166 15.40 -26.58 1.31
CA LEU A 166 16.56 -26.86 0.47
C LEU A 166 17.61 -25.76 0.60
N GLU A 167 17.18 -24.50 0.59
CA GLU A 167 18.10 -23.36 0.69
C GLU A 167 18.65 -23.12 2.09
N ASP A 168 17.89 -23.46 3.14
CA ASP A 168 18.40 -23.49 4.52
C ASP A 168 19.52 -24.54 4.64
N GLU A 169 19.36 -25.73 4.04
CA GLU A 169 20.43 -26.74 3.97
C GLU A 169 21.64 -26.27 3.15
N ASN A 170 21.42 -25.62 2.01
CA ASN A 170 22.50 -25.04 1.20
C ASN A 170 23.29 -23.99 1.99
N LEU A 171 22.59 -23.11 2.72
CA LEU A 171 23.20 -22.12 3.60
C LEU A 171 24.00 -22.76 4.74
N GLN A 172 23.53 -23.86 5.34
CA GLN A 172 24.30 -24.56 6.36
C GLN A 172 25.58 -25.17 5.79
N ARG A 173 25.54 -25.75 4.58
CA ARG A 173 26.77 -26.25 3.91
C ARG A 173 27.75 -25.12 3.65
N LEU A 174 27.24 -24.00 3.14
CA LEU A 174 28.03 -22.79 2.88
C LEU A 174 28.71 -22.21 4.13
N LYS A 175 28.09 -22.35 5.31
CA LYS A 175 28.66 -21.91 6.60
C LYS A 175 29.76 -22.85 7.14
N VAL A 176 29.77 -24.12 6.68
CA VAL A 176 30.72 -25.15 7.13
C VAL A 176 31.91 -25.26 6.18
N GLU A 177 31.68 -25.03 4.88
CA GLU A 177 32.75 -24.89 3.90
C GLU A 177 33.46 -23.54 4.14
N GLU A 178 34.69 -23.58 4.67
CA GLU A 178 35.59 -22.42 4.77
C GLU A 178 36.10 -21.95 3.38
N GLU A 179 35.28 -22.06 2.34
CA GLU A 179 35.59 -21.53 1.02
C GLU A 179 35.39 -20.01 0.97
N HIS A 180 35.95 -19.38 -0.08
CA HIS A 180 36.10 -17.94 -0.31
C HIS A 180 34.79 -17.15 -0.43
N HIS A 181 33.82 -17.37 0.46
CA HIS A 181 32.57 -16.63 0.51
C HIS A 181 32.70 -15.41 1.42
N SER A 182 32.25 -14.26 0.93
CA SER A 182 32.21 -13.04 1.73
C SER A 182 31.25 -13.23 2.90
N PHE A 183 31.73 -12.94 4.11
CA PHE A 183 30.91 -12.95 5.34
C PHE A 183 29.61 -12.14 5.17
N ASP A 184 29.68 -11.03 4.45
CA ASP A 184 28.53 -10.16 4.18
C ASP A 184 27.47 -10.86 3.31
N LEU A 185 27.89 -11.66 2.31
CA LEU A 185 26.98 -12.41 1.45
C LEU A 185 26.35 -13.60 2.17
N VAL A 186 27.10 -14.29 3.02
CA VAL A 186 26.55 -15.39 3.85
C VAL A 186 25.52 -14.83 4.85
N MET A 187 25.82 -13.68 5.46
CA MET A 187 24.89 -12.98 6.36
C MET A 187 23.64 -12.46 5.62
N LEU A 188 23.81 -11.91 4.41
CA LEU A 188 22.69 -11.54 3.55
C LEU A 188 21.80 -12.75 3.25
N TYR A 189 22.43 -13.88 2.92
CA TYR A 189 21.70 -15.09 2.59
C TYR A 189 20.86 -15.59 3.79
N ASP A 190 21.48 -15.62 4.98
CA ASP A 190 20.81 -15.98 6.24
C ASP A 190 19.62 -15.07 6.55
N CYS A 191 19.77 -13.76 6.33
CA CYS A 191 18.70 -12.79 6.51
C CYS A 191 17.53 -13.06 5.55
N VAL A 192 17.81 -13.31 4.26
CA VAL A 192 16.80 -13.61 3.26
C VAL A 192 16.03 -14.89 3.61
N ILE A 193 16.74 -15.99 3.89
CA ILE A 193 16.11 -17.27 4.24
C ILE A 193 15.27 -17.16 5.50
N SER A 194 15.78 -16.47 6.53
CA SER A 194 15.06 -16.25 7.78
C SER A 194 13.78 -15.43 7.59
N ASP A 195 13.83 -14.35 6.80
CA ASP A 195 12.64 -13.54 6.45
C ASP A 195 11.59 -14.38 5.72
N LYS A 196 11.99 -15.13 4.69
CA LYS A 196 11.04 -15.96 3.92
C LYS A 196 10.42 -17.05 4.79
N LYS A 197 11.22 -17.71 5.64
CA LYS A 197 10.75 -18.72 6.59
C LYS A 197 9.70 -18.14 7.55
N ALA A 198 9.92 -16.94 8.08
CA ALA A 198 8.95 -16.24 8.93
C ALA A 198 7.63 -15.95 8.20
N LYS A 199 7.70 -15.46 6.95
CA LYS A 199 6.51 -15.21 6.12
C LYS A 199 5.71 -16.48 5.82
N ILE A 200 6.39 -17.57 5.50
CA ILE A 200 5.76 -18.88 5.26
C ILE A 200 5.08 -19.38 6.54
N MET A 201 5.76 -19.34 7.69
CA MET A 201 5.18 -19.75 8.98
C MET A 201 3.95 -18.90 9.34
N LEU A 202 3.99 -17.60 9.09
CA LEU A 202 2.85 -16.71 9.31
C LEU A 202 1.65 -17.12 8.45
N ARG A 203 1.86 -17.46 7.18
CA ARG A 203 0.78 -17.95 6.28
C ARG A 203 0.21 -19.27 6.74
N LEU A 204 1.06 -20.22 7.15
CA LEU A 204 0.62 -21.52 7.70
C LEU A 204 -0.24 -21.34 8.97
N ALA A 205 0.14 -20.43 9.87
CA ALA A 205 -0.63 -20.13 11.07
C ALA A 205 -2.02 -19.52 10.76
N GLN A 206 -2.14 -18.77 9.66
CA GLN A 206 -3.41 -18.19 9.20
C GLN A 206 -4.33 -19.23 8.54
N GLU A 207 -3.77 -20.24 7.87
CA GLU A 207 -4.53 -21.32 7.22
C GLU A 207 -5.00 -22.42 8.17
N THR A 208 -4.56 -22.43 9.43
CA THR A 208 -5.06 -23.36 10.46
C THR A 208 -6.12 -22.72 11.37
N PRO A 209 -7.40 -22.57 10.97
CA PRO A 209 -8.45 -22.24 11.90
C PRO A 209 -8.84 -23.51 12.68
N GLY A 210 -8.54 -23.50 13.99
CA GLY A 210 -9.28 -24.25 15.02
C GLY A 210 -9.60 -25.73 14.75
N ARG A 211 -8.62 -26.62 14.97
CA ARG A 211 -8.92 -28.01 15.36
C ARG A 211 -8.96 -28.09 16.89
N GLY A 212 -10.07 -27.67 17.48
CA GLY A 212 -10.21 -27.67 18.94
C GLY A 212 -11.42 -26.88 19.42
N ARG A 213 -12.61 -27.41 19.17
CA ARG A 213 -13.83 -27.29 19.97
C ARG A 213 -14.92 -28.01 19.19
N ASP A 214 -15.11 -29.28 19.54
CA ASP A 214 -16.39 -30.00 19.61
C ASP A 214 -16.15 -31.28 20.43
#